data_AF-A0A3D8IJ74-F1
#
_entry.id   AF-A0A3D8IJ74-F1
#
_cell.length_a   1.000
_cell.length_b   1.000
_cell.length_c   1.000
_cell.angle_alpha   90.00
_cell.angle_beta   90.00
_cell.angle_gamma   90.00
#
_symmetry.space_group_name_H-M   'P 1'
#
loop_
_entity.id
_entity.type
_entity.pdbx_description
1 polymer ?
#
loop_
_entity_poly.entity_id
_entity_poly.type
_entity_poly.pdbx_seq_one_letter_code
_entity_poly.pdbx_strand_id
1 'polypeptide(L)'
;MMHNNTKIVRILMKKQKKEITSTQEEQTTIPIHKNIMQNNKISATKKDSNKQQQRKKQSTTVKKTIKKKDNIQIQFNQDNRQTEEIQEKYFEILGFEQSSAMQIVQSYATDYDVILSLATSDKHSDLKESLCMQEYGIIAKGTQCNINMFFDNIVSLFGDRLLQGNLIEFLIQKLTQKSLNICVAESCTGGILSSMLTSANGASQVYKGGITTYSIESKMNVLGVKNSLLQEFSVYSEECVKAMARGAINLFGADIAIATSGLATEDTSKNNFLKLPAGVVFICILIQGNMPYVISQNYLHTQNSLALNLAKNAEQQSRLHTIHDTPSSRTIVQYNASIESLRILLGLL
;
A
#
# COMPACT_ATOMS: atom_id res chain seq x y z
N MET A 1 6.35 -18.12 -32.82
CA MET A 1 6.67 -18.26 -31.38
C MET A 1 5.38 -18.29 -30.53
N MET A 2 4.57 -19.34 -30.64
CA MET A 2 3.38 -19.58 -29.79
C MET A 2 3.19 -21.09 -29.62
N HIS A 3 4.05 -21.74 -28.81
CA HIS A 3 3.90 -23.18 -28.52
C HIS A 3 4.39 -23.68 -27.15
N ASN A 4 4.75 -22.81 -26.21
CA ASN A 4 5.28 -23.26 -24.90
C ASN A 4 4.37 -23.07 -23.68
N ASN A 5 3.20 -22.43 -23.78
CA ASN A 5 2.32 -22.20 -22.63
C ASN A 5 1.36 -23.36 -22.28
N THR A 6 1.19 -24.34 -23.17
CA THR A 6 0.22 -25.44 -22.93
C THR A 6 0.81 -26.61 -22.11
N LYS A 7 2.14 -26.71 -22.00
CA LYS A 7 2.80 -27.77 -21.21
C LYS A 7 2.81 -27.48 -19.71
N ILE A 8 2.90 -26.22 -19.29
CA ILE A 8 2.97 -25.83 -17.87
C ILE A 8 1.61 -26.05 -17.17
N VAL A 9 0.50 -25.70 -17.82
CA VAL A 9 -0.85 -25.90 -17.27
C VAL A 9 -1.20 -27.39 -17.10
N ARG A 10 -0.70 -28.27 -17.99
CA ARG A 10 -0.90 -29.73 -17.87
C ARG A 10 -0.08 -30.38 -16.75
N ILE A 11 1.04 -29.78 -16.34
CA ILE A 11 1.85 -30.27 -15.22
C ILE A 11 1.22 -29.86 -13.88
N LEU A 12 0.65 -28.65 -13.79
CA LEU A 12 -0.10 -28.18 -12.61
C LEU A 12 -1.39 -28.98 -12.39
N MET A 13 -2.13 -29.34 -13.44
CA MET A 13 -3.35 -30.14 -13.36
C MET A 13 -3.10 -31.63 -13.03
N LYS A 14 -1.88 -32.15 -13.21
CA LYS A 14 -1.52 -33.55 -12.88
C LYS A 14 -1.02 -33.73 -11.44
N LYS A 15 -0.60 -32.67 -10.74
CA LYS A 15 -0.19 -32.74 -9.33
C LYS A 15 -1.36 -32.65 -8.35
N GLN A 16 -2.43 -31.94 -8.69
CA GLN A 16 -3.63 -31.84 -7.82
C GLN A 16 -4.56 -33.08 -7.87
N LYS A 17 -4.26 -34.10 -8.70
CA LYS A 17 -5.07 -35.33 -8.83
C LYS A 17 -4.40 -36.59 -8.29
N LYS A 18 -3.30 -36.48 -7.52
CA LYS A 18 -2.53 -37.64 -7.04
C LYS A 18 -2.46 -37.85 -5.53
N GLU A 19 -3.20 -37.09 -4.73
CA GLU A 19 -3.27 -37.27 -3.28
C GLU A 19 -4.71 -37.40 -2.77
N ILE A 20 -5.51 -38.31 -3.34
CA ILE A 20 -6.70 -38.82 -2.64
C ILE A 20 -6.88 -40.30 -3.02
N THR A 21 -6.20 -41.20 -2.33
CA THR A 21 -6.60 -42.62 -2.20
C THR A 21 -5.99 -43.24 -0.95
N SER A 22 -6.85 -43.45 0.06
CA SER A 22 -6.91 -44.50 1.11
C SER A 22 -7.45 -43.83 2.38
N THR A 23 -8.74 -43.90 2.71
CA THR A 23 -9.42 -45.10 3.23
C THR A 23 -10.96 -45.05 3.09
N GLN A 24 -11.53 -46.17 2.59
CA GLN A 24 -12.83 -46.82 2.93
C GLN A 24 -14.16 -46.06 2.66
N GLU A 25 -14.93 -46.46 1.63
CA GLU A 25 -16.12 -47.36 1.64
C GLU A 25 -17.37 -46.63 2.22
N GLU A 26 -18.50 -46.40 1.51
CA GLU A 26 -19.40 -47.36 0.86
C GLU A 26 -20.31 -46.71 -0.22
N GLN A 27 -20.61 -47.49 -1.28
CA GLN A 27 -21.91 -47.68 -1.99
C GLN A 27 -22.70 -46.42 -2.42
N THR A 28 -22.91 -46.08 -3.70
CA THR A 28 -23.62 -46.83 -4.76
C THR A 28 -23.61 -46.05 -6.11
N THR A 29 -23.87 -46.79 -7.17
CA THR A 29 -23.72 -46.59 -8.64
C THR A 29 -24.61 -45.54 -9.38
N ILE A 30 -24.00 -44.67 -10.22
CA ILE A 30 -24.10 -44.42 -11.71
C ILE A 30 -25.48 -44.63 -12.42
N PRO A 31 -25.97 -43.88 -13.47
CA PRO A 31 -25.25 -43.21 -14.60
C PRO A 31 -25.70 -41.79 -15.07
N ILE A 32 -24.82 -40.93 -15.61
CA ILE A 32 -24.34 -40.67 -17.02
C ILE A 32 -25.34 -39.98 -18.00
N HIS A 33 -25.05 -38.73 -18.41
CA HIS A 33 -24.77 -38.27 -19.81
C HIS A 33 -24.57 -36.73 -19.85
N LYS A 34 -23.37 -36.16 -20.15
CA LYS A 34 -22.86 -35.67 -21.46
C LYS A 34 -23.92 -34.88 -22.26
N ASN A 35 -23.71 -33.69 -22.85
CA ASN A 35 -22.53 -33.03 -23.43
C ASN A 35 -23.01 -31.60 -23.88
N ILE A 36 -22.24 -30.52 -23.67
CA ILE A 36 -21.43 -29.76 -24.67
C ILE A 36 -22.17 -28.65 -25.47
N MET A 37 -21.54 -27.45 -25.47
CA MET A 37 -21.63 -26.32 -26.43
C MET A 37 -22.93 -25.49 -26.44
N GLN A 38 -22.99 -24.21 -26.85
CA GLN A 38 -22.05 -23.18 -27.33
C GLN A 38 -22.82 -21.84 -27.27
N ASN A 39 -22.08 -20.74 -27.16
CA ASN A 39 -22.30 -19.42 -27.78
C ASN A 39 -23.66 -18.70 -27.81
N ASN A 40 -23.53 -17.42 -27.44
CA ASN A 40 -24.09 -16.21 -28.06
C ASN A 40 -25.55 -15.82 -27.82
N LYS A 41 -25.66 -14.58 -27.30
CA LYS A 41 -26.62 -13.51 -27.62
C LYS A 41 -28.00 -13.96 -28.13
N ILE A 42 -29.04 -13.58 -27.40
CA ILE A 42 -30.07 -12.62 -27.85
C ILE A 42 -31.04 -12.35 -26.68
N SER A 43 -31.33 -11.07 -26.54
CA SER A 43 -32.44 -10.44 -25.82
C SER A 43 -33.79 -11.15 -25.97
N ALA A 44 -34.54 -11.28 -24.87
CA ALA A 44 -36.00 -11.35 -24.93
C ALA A 44 -36.63 -10.57 -23.77
N THR A 45 -37.44 -9.60 -24.19
CA THR A 45 -38.24 -8.65 -23.43
C THR A 45 -39.47 -9.26 -22.75
N LYS A 46 -39.89 -8.58 -21.67
CA LYS A 46 -41.24 -8.42 -21.10
C LYS A 46 -41.84 -9.59 -20.29
N LYS A 47 -42.10 -9.28 -19.01
CA LYS A 47 -43.45 -9.41 -18.44
C LYS A 47 -43.70 -8.35 -17.37
N ASP A 48 -44.81 -7.64 -17.56
CA ASP A 48 -45.41 -6.65 -16.68
C ASP A 48 -45.80 -7.24 -15.31
N SER A 49 -45.66 -6.42 -14.26
CA SER A 49 -46.66 -6.40 -13.19
C SER A 49 -46.61 -5.05 -12.45
N ASN A 50 -47.73 -4.34 -12.57
CA ASN A 50 -48.12 -3.11 -11.87
C ASN A 50 -47.91 -3.16 -10.35
N LYS A 51 -47.49 -2.02 -9.77
CA LYS A 51 -48.14 -1.46 -8.57
C LYS A 51 -47.93 0.06 -8.49
N GLN A 52 -49.06 0.74 -8.38
CA GLN A 52 -49.25 2.18 -8.23
C GLN A 52 -48.73 2.69 -6.88
N GLN A 53 -48.24 3.92 -6.85
CA GLN A 53 -48.70 4.92 -5.88
C GLN A 53 -48.47 6.35 -6.40
N GLN A 54 -49.57 7.10 -6.45
CA GLN A 54 -49.69 8.50 -6.87
C GLN A 54 -49.13 9.46 -5.81
N ARG A 55 -48.60 10.61 -6.25
CA ARG A 55 -48.95 11.92 -5.67
C ARG A 55 -48.90 13.03 -6.71
N LYS A 56 -49.98 13.81 -6.72
CA LYS A 56 -50.39 14.88 -7.64
C LYS A 56 -49.60 16.18 -7.47
N LYS A 57 -49.50 16.96 -8.55
CA LYS A 57 -49.83 18.42 -8.67
C LYS A 57 -49.64 18.84 -10.14
N GLN A 58 -50.69 18.85 -10.96
CA GLN A 58 -51.49 20.03 -11.35
C GLN A 58 -50.67 21.27 -11.77
N SER A 59 -50.62 21.57 -13.07
CA SER A 59 -51.22 22.80 -13.62
C SER A 59 -51.41 22.68 -15.14
N THR A 60 -52.20 23.60 -15.68
CA THR A 60 -53.16 23.51 -16.78
C THR A 60 -52.64 23.85 -18.18
N THR A 61 -53.11 23.07 -19.16
CA THR A 61 -53.79 23.44 -20.43
C THR A 61 -53.30 24.67 -21.23
N VAL A 62 -52.72 24.42 -22.41
CA VAL A 62 -53.13 25.05 -23.69
C VAL A 62 -52.98 24.05 -24.83
N LYS A 63 -54.08 23.69 -25.50
CA LYS A 63 -54.09 23.07 -26.83
C LYS A 63 -54.26 24.19 -27.87
N LYS A 64 -53.40 24.24 -28.90
CA LYS A 64 -53.74 24.81 -30.21
C LYS A 64 -52.88 24.20 -31.32
N THR A 65 -53.54 23.36 -32.11
CA THR A 65 -53.56 23.27 -33.59
C THR A 65 -52.24 23.33 -34.39
N ILE A 66 -51.99 22.25 -35.13
CA ILE A 66 -50.99 22.09 -36.20
C ILE A 66 -51.39 22.92 -37.44
N LYS A 67 -50.47 23.70 -38.03
CA LYS A 67 -50.13 23.67 -39.48
C LYS A 67 -49.08 24.72 -39.90
N LYS A 68 -48.22 24.26 -40.82
CA LYS A 68 -47.34 24.93 -41.80
C LYS A 68 -45.90 25.31 -41.40
N LYS A 69 -44.99 24.61 -42.09
CA LYS A 69 -43.64 24.97 -42.56
C LYS A 69 -43.37 26.48 -42.56
N ASP A 70 -42.26 26.86 -41.94
CA ASP A 70 -41.22 27.68 -42.58
C ASP A 70 -39.87 27.43 -41.88
N ASN A 71 -38.84 27.26 -42.70
CA ASN A 71 -37.45 27.03 -42.31
C ASN A 71 -36.87 28.31 -41.70
N ILE A 72 -36.55 28.28 -40.40
CA ILE A 72 -35.61 29.22 -39.80
C ILE A 72 -34.57 28.39 -39.07
N GLN A 73 -33.39 28.30 -39.68
CA GLN A 73 -32.21 27.68 -39.12
C GLN A 73 -31.68 28.64 -38.03
N ILE A 74 -32.13 28.44 -36.79
CA ILE A 74 -31.52 29.09 -35.64
C ILE A 74 -30.26 28.29 -35.33
N GLN A 75 -29.10 28.83 -35.71
CA GLN A 75 -27.81 28.37 -35.21
C GLN A 75 -27.82 28.55 -33.69
N PHE A 76 -28.07 27.46 -32.97
CA PHE A 76 -27.58 27.35 -31.61
C PHE A 76 -26.05 27.27 -31.73
N ASN A 77 -25.37 28.38 -31.46
CA ASN A 77 -24.00 28.31 -30.96
C ASN A 77 -24.10 27.53 -29.64
N GLN A 78 -23.91 26.22 -29.73
CA GLN A 78 -23.44 25.46 -28.59
C GLN A 78 -22.06 26.00 -28.29
N ASP A 79 -21.98 26.90 -27.31
CA ASP A 79 -20.78 27.12 -26.53
C ASP A 79 -20.28 25.72 -26.13
N ASN A 80 -19.33 25.17 -26.90
CA ASN A 80 -18.50 24.06 -26.49
C ASN A 80 -17.55 24.59 -25.41
N ARG A 81 -18.09 24.95 -24.25
CA ARG A 81 -17.32 24.95 -23.02
C ARG A 81 -17.12 23.48 -22.68
N GLN A 82 -16.09 22.87 -23.27
CA GLN A 82 -15.47 21.71 -22.64
C GLN A 82 -15.06 22.21 -21.26
N THR A 83 -15.80 21.80 -20.24
CA THR A 83 -15.37 21.97 -18.85
C THR A 83 -14.05 21.22 -18.76
N GLU A 84 -12.93 21.95 -18.66
CA GLU A 84 -11.62 21.35 -18.53
C GLU A 84 -11.66 20.36 -17.35
N GLU A 85 -11.28 19.11 -17.65
CA GLU A 85 -11.34 18.04 -16.66
C GLU A 85 -10.39 18.38 -15.51
N ILE A 86 -10.96 18.55 -14.32
CA ILE A 86 -10.19 18.81 -13.11
C ILE A 86 -9.60 17.50 -12.65
N GLN A 87 -8.29 17.48 -12.48
CA GLN A 87 -7.53 16.36 -11.97
C GLN A 87 -7.14 16.56 -10.51
N GLU A 88 -6.94 15.44 -9.83
CA GLU A 88 -6.38 15.38 -8.48
C GLU A 88 -5.15 14.47 -8.54
N LYS A 89 -4.00 14.96 -8.06
CA LYS A 89 -2.76 14.18 -7.92
C LYS A 89 -2.27 14.24 -6.49
N TYR A 90 -1.78 13.11 -6.00
CA TYR A 90 -1.20 12.97 -4.67
C TYR A 90 0.33 12.99 -4.77
N PHE A 91 0.97 13.76 -3.90
CA PHE A 91 2.42 13.80 -3.82
C PHE A 91 2.92 14.06 -2.40
N GLU A 92 4.12 13.63 -2.10
CA GLU A 92 4.80 13.85 -0.83
C GLU A 92 6.17 14.46 -1.11
N ILE A 93 6.65 15.32 -0.20
CA ILE A 93 8.02 15.80 -0.22
C ILE A 93 8.78 15.16 0.95
N LEU A 94 9.65 14.21 0.62
CA LEU A 94 10.41 13.43 1.60
C LEU A 94 11.28 14.36 2.46
N GLY A 95 11.27 14.09 3.76
CA GLY A 95 12.01 14.86 4.76
C GLY A 95 11.28 16.09 5.29
N PHE A 96 10.04 16.34 4.85
CA PHE A 96 9.19 17.39 5.38
C PHE A 96 7.93 16.83 6.03
N GLU A 97 7.47 17.50 7.08
CA GLU A 97 6.10 17.33 7.58
C GLU A 97 5.11 17.91 6.54
N GLN A 98 3.94 17.29 6.40
CA GLN A 98 2.97 17.53 5.32
C GLN A 98 2.54 19.01 5.23
N SER A 99 2.23 19.65 6.36
CA SER A 99 1.83 21.05 6.42
C SER A 99 2.97 21.99 6.02
N SER A 100 4.18 21.69 6.50
CA SER A 100 5.40 22.41 6.17
C SER A 100 5.72 22.30 4.68
N ALA A 101 5.65 21.09 4.12
CA ALA A 101 5.80 20.84 2.69
C ALA A 101 4.80 21.65 1.87
N MET A 102 3.52 21.64 2.26
CA MET A 102 2.45 22.39 1.57
C MET A 102 2.74 23.88 1.57
N GLN A 103 3.16 24.46 2.69
CA GLN A 103 3.52 25.87 2.77
C GLN A 103 4.67 26.24 1.82
N ILE A 104 5.68 25.37 1.69
CA ILE A 104 6.82 25.60 0.81
C ILE A 104 6.37 25.66 -0.66
N VAL A 105 5.42 24.81 -1.07
CA VAL A 105 4.97 24.75 -2.47
C VAL A 105 3.72 25.60 -2.77
N GLN A 106 3.15 26.27 -1.77
CA GLN A 106 1.88 27.00 -1.89
C GLN A 106 1.94 28.15 -2.90
N SER A 107 3.05 28.90 -2.94
CA SER A 107 3.22 30.00 -3.89
C SER A 107 3.24 29.48 -5.33
N TYR A 108 4.02 28.42 -5.59
CA TYR A 108 4.09 27.78 -6.90
C TYR A 108 2.74 27.23 -7.35
N ALA A 109 2.00 26.60 -6.44
CA ALA A 109 0.67 26.10 -6.76
C ALA A 109 -0.27 27.24 -7.16
N THR A 110 -0.19 28.38 -6.46
CA THR A 110 -0.99 29.58 -6.77
C THR A 110 -0.64 30.16 -8.14
N ASP A 111 0.63 30.19 -8.52
CA ASP A 111 1.09 30.69 -9.83
C ASP A 111 0.54 29.88 -11.02
N TYR A 112 0.16 28.62 -10.80
CA TYR A 112 -0.42 27.73 -11.81
C TYR A 112 -1.92 27.45 -11.59
N ASP A 113 -2.63 28.21 -10.75
CA ASP A 113 -4.04 27.95 -10.40
C ASP A 113 -4.30 26.50 -9.91
N VAL A 114 -3.35 25.95 -9.15
CA VAL A 114 -3.46 24.65 -8.48
C VAL A 114 -3.83 24.86 -7.01
N ILE A 115 -4.90 24.19 -6.58
CA ILE A 115 -5.35 24.19 -5.20
C ILE A 115 -4.68 23.04 -4.46
N LEU A 116 -4.04 23.35 -3.33
CA LEU A 116 -3.46 22.35 -2.44
C LEU A 116 -4.37 22.08 -1.24
N SER A 117 -4.41 20.83 -0.83
CA SER A 117 -5.00 20.43 0.46
C SER A 117 -4.21 19.28 1.07
N LEU A 118 -4.28 19.16 2.39
CA LEU A 118 -3.73 18.01 3.09
C LEU A 118 -4.57 16.77 2.77
N ALA A 119 -3.94 15.65 2.44
CA ALA A 119 -4.63 14.38 2.43
C ALA A 119 -5.09 14.06 3.87
N THR A 120 -6.36 13.65 4.01
CA THR A 120 -6.94 13.22 5.29
C THR A 120 -7.69 11.90 5.11
N SER A 121 -7.86 11.16 6.20
CA SER A 121 -8.42 9.81 6.24
C SER A 121 -9.87 9.68 5.73
N ASP A 122 -10.64 10.77 5.72
CA ASP A 122 -12.11 10.68 5.73
C ASP A 122 -12.79 10.91 4.37
N LYS A 123 -12.05 11.29 3.31
CA LYS A 123 -12.70 11.85 2.09
C LYS A 123 -12.64 11.02 0.80
N HIS A 124 -11.86 9.94 0.71
CA HIS A 124 -11.65 9.28 -0.60
C HIS A 124 -11.68 7.75 -0.50
N SER A 125 -12.74 7.16 -1.05
CA SER A 125 -13.04 5.72 -1.07
C SER A 125 -12.40 4.95 -2.24
N ASP A 126 -11.90 5.65 -3.26
CA ASP A 126 -11.42 5.02 -4.50
C ASP A 126 -9.92 4.76 -4.41
N LEU A 127 -9.58 3.86 -3.50
CA LEU A 127 -8.23 3.49 -3.08
C LEU A 127 -7.72 2.26 -3.84
N LYS A 128 -7.05 2.48 -4.98
CA LYS A 128 -6.02 1.54 -5.46
C LYS A 128 -4.60 2.09 -5.36
N GLU A 129 -4.44 3.41 -5.34
CA GLU A 129 -3.14 4.09 -5.33
C GLU A 129 -2.86 4.85 -4.02
N SER A 130 -3.88 5.07 -3.19
CA SER A 130 -3.87 6.09 -2.12
C SER A 130 -3.48 5.57 -0.72
N LEU A 131 -3.31 4.27 -0.49
CA LEU A 131 -3.05 3.77 0.87
C LEU A 131 -1.77 4.39 1.46
N CYS A 132 -0.69 4.54 0.68
CA CYS A 132 0.60 5.02 1.17
C CYS A 132 0.70 6.52 1.48
N MET A 133 -0.28 7.35 1.10
CA MET A 133 -0.11 8.81 1.00
C MET A 133 -1.00 9.63 1.94
N GLN A 134 -1.87 8.99 2.74
CA GLN A 134 -2.95 9.68 3.45
C GLN A 134 -2.51 10.61 4.58
N GLU A 135 -1.23 10.62 4.94
CA GLU A 135 -0.72 11.39 6.08
C GLU A 135 0.48 12.27 5.78
N TYR A 136 1.24 11.91 4.75
CA TYR A 136 2.40 12.66 4.30
C TYR A 136 2.14 13.33 2.95
N GLY A 137 1.02 12.98 2.30
CA GLY A 137 0.69 13.39 0.95
C GLY A 137 -0.12 14.68 0.90
N ILE A 138 0.25 15.57 0.01
CA ILE A 138 -0.52 16.75 -0.38
C ILE A 138 -1.33 16.38 -1.62
N ILE A 139 -2.57 16.87 -1.69
CA ILE A 139 -3.43 16.76 -2.86
C ILE A 139 -3.27 18.04 -3.67
N ALA A 140 -2.84 17.93 -4.92
CA ALA A 140 -2.87 19.00 -5.90
C ALA A 140 -4.10 18.83 -6.80
N LYS A 141 -4.93 19.87 -6.88
CA LYS A 141 -6.14 19.89 -7.70
C LYS A 141 -6.13 21.06 -8.69
N GLY A 142 -6.36 20.77 -9.97
CA GLY A 142 -6.31 21.76 -11.04
C GLY A 142 -6.60 21.14 -12.40
N THR A 143 -6.53 21.93 -13.46
CA THR A 143 -6.66 21.43 -14.83
C THR A 143 -5.43 20.58 -15.19
N GLN A 144 -5.55 19.66 -16.14
CA GLN A 144 -4.44 18.80 -16.56
C GLN A 144 -3.18 19.59 -16.92
N CYS A 145 -3.33 20.71 -17.64
CA CYS A 145 -2.24 21.58 -18.05
C CYS A 145 -1.53 22.18 -16.83
N ASN A 146 -2.31 22.79 -15.95
CA ASN A 146 -1.83 23.50 -14.76
C ASN A 146 -1.12 22.56 -13.78
N ILE A 147 -1.70 21.38 -13.53
CA ILE A 147 -1.07 20.35 -12.69
C ILE A 147 0.28 19.94 -13.28
N ASN A 148 0.38 19.71 -14.59
CA ASN A 148 1.65 19.30 -15.18
C ASN A 148 2.70 20.40 -15.07
N MET A 149 2.34 21.67 -15.35
CA MET A 149 3.27 22.79 -15.19
C MET A 149 3.73 22.98 -13.73
N PHE A 150 2.81 22.83 -12.77
CA PHE A 150 3.15 22.83 -11.34
C PHE A 150 4.14 21.71 -10.99
N PHE A 151 3.87 20.48 -11.42
CA PHE A 151 4.74 19.34 -11.15
C PHE A 151 6.11 19.48 -11.83
N ASP A 152 6.18 19.94 -13.07
CA ASP A 152 7.46 20.20 -13.76
C ASP A 152 8.32 21.19 -12.96
N ASN A 153 7.70 22.20 -12.36
CA ASN A 153 8.39 23.17 -11.51
C ASN A 153 8.89 22.53 -10.21
N ILE A 154 8.02 21.86 -9.44
CA ILE A 154 8.44 21.29 -8.15
C ILE A 154 9.36 20.07 -8.30
N VAL A 155 9.29 19.34 -9.41
CA VAL A 155 10.28 18.30 -9.76
C VAL A 155 11.67 18.92 -9.88
N SER A 156 11.79 20.12 -10.46
CA SER A 156 13.09 20.82 -10.55
C SER A 156 13.65 21.24 -9.18
N LEU A 157 12.78 21.49 -8.20
CA LEU A 157 13.16 21.94 -6.86
C LEU A 157 13.52 20.77 -5.93
N PHE A 158 12.72 19.71 -5.94
CA PHE A 158 12.82 18.61 -4.98
C PHE A 158 13.43 17.34 -5.56
N GLY A 159 13.43 17.19 -6.89
CA GLY A 159 13.99 16.04 -7.59
C GLY A 159 13.54 14.72 -6.98
N ASP A 160 14.51 13.93 -6.53
CA ASP A 160 14.30 12.60 -5.95
C ASP A 160 13.53 12.59 -4.62
N ARG A 161 13.38 13.76 -3.97
CA ARG A 161 12.57 13.90 -2.76
C ARG A 161 11.08 14.02 -3.03
N LEU A 162 10.69 14.22 -4.29
CA LEU A 162 9.28 14.29 -4.67
C LEU A 162 8.75 12.89 -4.96
N LEU A 163 7.91 12.38 -4.07
CA LEU A 163 7.25 11.10 -4.22
C LEU A 163 5.86 11.30 -4.82
N GLN A 164 5.58 10.67 -5.96
CA GLN A 164 4.25 10.59 -6.56
C GLN A 164 3.82 9.13 -6.60
N GLY A 165 2.62 8.83 -6.09
CA GLY A 165 2.06 7.47 -6.11
C GLY A 165 2.44 6.60 -4.90
N ASN A 166 2.67 5.30 -5.13
CA ASN A 166 2.86 4.32 -4.06
C ASN A 166 4.30 4.34 -3.51
N LEU A 167 4.44 4.44 -2.18
CA LEU A 167 5.73 4.47 -1.49
C LEU A 167 6.63 3.29 -1.83
N ILE A 168 6.07 2.08 -1.85
CA ILE A 168 6.82 0.85 -2.09
C ILE A 168 7.30 0.82 -3.54
N GLU A 169 6.41 1.09 -4.49
CA GLU A 169 6.77 1.11 -5.91
C GLU A 169 7.85 2.14 -6.21
N PHE A 170 7.74 3.34 -5.62
CA PHE A 170 8.75 4.38 -5.75
C PHE A 170 10.10 3.94 -5.16
N LEU A 171 10.11 3.30 -4.00
CA LEU A 171 11.34 2.73 -3.41
C LEU A 171 11.96 1.67 -4.31
N ILE A 172 11.18 0.72 -4.83
CA ILE A 172 11.68 -0.33 -5.74
C ILE A 172 12.26 0.29 -7.01
N GLN A 173 11.60 1.30 -7.58
CA GLN A 173 12.11 2.04 -8.74
C GLN A 173 13.45 2.72 -8.42
N LYS A 174 13.56 3.40 -7.26
CA LYS A 174 14.79 4.08 -6.84
C LYS A 174 15.96 3.12 -6.63
N LEU A 175 15.72 1.99 -5.96
CA LEU A 175 16.72 0.94 -5.79
C LEU A 175 17.17 0.37 -7.15
N THR A 176 16.23 0.13 -8.06
CA THR A 176 16.52 -0.37 -9.41
C THR A 176 17.39 0.62 -10.19
N GLN A 177 17.03 1.91 -10.17
CA GLN A 177 17.78 2.98 -10.86
C GLN A 177 19.23 3.09 -10.33
N LYS A 178 19.41 2.94 -9.01
CA LYS A 178 20.73 2.98 -8.37
C LYS A 178 21.49 1.65 -8.44
N SER A 179 20.89 0.60 -9.02
CA SER A 179 21.44 -0.77 -9.02
C SER A 179 21.76 -1.29 -7.62
N LEU A 180 20.96 -0.89 -6.62
CA LEU A 180 21.10 -1.30 -5.23
C LEU A 180 20.08 -2.38 -4.89
N ASN A 181 20.47 -3.29 -4.02
CA ASN A 181 19.64 -4.36 -3.52
C ASN A 181 19.48 -4.30 -1.98
N ILE A 182 18.37 -4.82 -1.49
CA ILE A 182 17.92 -4.66 -0.10
C ILE A 182 17.53 -6.01 0.52
N CYS A 183 17.85 -6.17 1.80
CA CYS A 183 17.33 -7.24 2.65
C CYS A 183 16.77 -6.68 3.97
N VAL A 184 16.06 -7.51 4.73
CA VAL A 184 15.51 -7.11 6.05
C VAL A 184 15.77 -8.15 7.14
N ALA A 185 15.98 -7.67 8.37
CA ALA A 185 15.96 -8.45 9.60
C ALA A 185 14.85 -7.95 10.53
N GLU A 186 13.76 -8.69 10.60
CA GLU A 186 12.56 -8.30 11.32
C GLU A 186 12.50 -8.96 12.70
N SER A 187 12.07 -8.21 13.70
CA SER A 187 11.62 -8.78 14.99
C SER A 187 10.20 -8.29 15.24
N CYS A 188 10.02 -7.09 15.78
CA CYS A 188 8.70 -6.60 16.15
C CYS A 188 7.75 -6.50 14.96
N THR A 189 8.23 -6.12 13.76
CA THR A 189 7.42 -5.98 12.52
C THR A 189 6.93 -7.32 11.95
N GLY A 190 7.49 -8.45 12.38
CA GLY A 190 6.88 -9.77 12.19
C GLY A 190 6.73 -10.25 10.74
N GLY A 191 7.48 -9.71 9.77
CA GLY A 191 7.36 -10.07 8.35
C GLY A 191 6.63 -9.02 7.51
N ILE A 192 6.10 -7.95 8.13
CA ILE A 192 5.35 -6.90 7.42
C ILE A 192 6.25 -6.12 6.46
N LEU A 193 7.53 -5.87 6.79
CA LEU A 193 8.45 -5.22 5.83
C LEU A 193 8.67 -6.08 4.60
N SER A 194 8.91 -7.38 4.80
CA SER A 194 9.04 -8.36 3.71
C SER A 194 7.78 -8.40 2.84
N SER A 195 6.61 -8.42 3.48
CA SER A 195 5.31 -8.42 2.79
C SER A 195 5.09 -7.14 1.98
N MET A 196 5.37 -5.97 2.56
CA MET A 196 5.28 -4.68 1.87
C MET A 196 6.20 -4.65 0.65
N LEU A 197 7.49 -4.96 0.82
CA LEU A 197 8.45 -4.94 -0.28
C LEU A 197 8.07 -5.90 -1.42
N THR A 198 7.55 -7.08 -1.10
CA THR A 198 7.15 -8.08 -2.10
C THR A 198 5.77 -7.83 -2.72
N SER A 199 5.00 -6.86 -2.22
CA SER A 199 3.73 -6.47 -2.81
C SER A 199 3.87 -5.67 -4.11
N ALA A 200 5.03 -5.03 -4.33
CA ALA A 200 5.29 -4.21 -5.50
C ALA A 200 5.83 -5.04 -6.68
N ASN A 201 5.42 -4.67 -7.89
CA ASN A 201 6.00 -5.23 -9.11
C ASN A 201 7.48 -4.89 -9.22
N GLY A 202 8.29 -5.85 -9.70
CA GLY A 202 9.74 -5.66 -9.83
C GLY A 202 10.54 -5.89 -8.55
N ALA A 203 9.89 -6.18 -7.41
CA ALA A 203 10.56 -6.43 -6.14
C ALA A 203 11.67 -7.49 -6.23
N SER A 204 11.49 -8.53 -7.03
CA SER A 204 12.51 -9.59 -7.23
C SER A 204 13.83 -9.11 -7.83
N GLN A 205 13.88 -7.91 -8.43
CA GLN A 205 15.11 -7.33 -8.97
C GLN A 205 16.01 -6.76 -7.88
N VAL A 206 15.42 -6.27 -6.79
CA VAL A 206 16.15 -5.53 -5.73
C VAL A 206 16.05 -6.19 -4.36
N TYR A 207 14.98 -6.90 -4.04
CA TYR A 207 14.79 -7.53 -2.74
C TYR A 207 15.45 -8.90 -2.69
N LYS A 208 16.54 -9.03 -1.92
CA LYS A 208 17.30 -10.28 -1.75
C LYS A 208 16.63 -11.27 -0.82
N GLY A 209 15.80 -10.78 0.09
CA GLY A 209 15.10 -11.60 1.06
C GLY A 209 15.08 -10.96 2.44
N GLY A 210 14.45 -11.66 3.37
CA GLY A 210 14.31 -11.18 4.74
C GLY A 210 14.21 -12.34 5.71
N ILE A 211 14.49 -12.04 6.97
CA ILE A 211 14.37 -13.01 8.05
C ILE A 211 13.67 -12.40 9.26
N THR A 212 12.70 -13.13 9.80
CA THR A 212 12.06 -12.77 11.06
C THR A 212 12.76 -13.45 12.23
N THR A 213 13.71 -12.77 12.85
CA THR A 213 14.41 -13.23 14.06
C THR A 213 13.68 -12.83 15.33
N TYR A 214 12.50 -13.41 15.56
CA TYR A 214 11.62 -13.03 16.67
C TYR A 214 12.18 -13.42 18.04
N SER A 215 12.87 -14.55 18.15
CA SER A 215 13.48 -15.02 19.40
C SER A 215 14.93 -14.55 19.55
N ILE A 216 15.42 -14.45 20.80
CA ILE A 216 16.85 -14.20 21.09
C ILE A 216 17.75 -15.24 20.38
N GLU A 217 17.36 -16.51 20.46
CA GLU A 217 18.08 -17.61 19.82
C GLU A 217 18.19 -17.41 18.31
N SER A 218 17.11 -17.00 17.62
CA SER A 218 17.15 -16.75 16.18
C SER A 218 18.06 -15.56 15.81
N LYS A 219 18.09 -14.50 16.63
CA LYS A 219 19.03 -13.37 16.46
C LYS A 219 20.48 -13.85 16.58
N MET A 220 20.76 -14.74 17.53
CA MET A 220 22.10 -15.28 17.74
C MET A 220 22.50 -16.25 16.62
N ASN A 221 21.68 -17.27 16.37
CA ASN A 221 22.03 -18.39 15.50
C ASN A 221 22.05 -18.01 14.02
N VAL A 222 21.16 -17.10 13.60
CA VAL A 222 21.02 -16.77 12.17
C VAL A 222 21.72 -15.47 11.80
N LEU A 223 21.66 -14.45 12.66
CA LEU A 223 22.25 -13.14 12.38
C LEU A 223 23.61 -12.93 13.09
N GLY A 224 24.06 -13.88 13.91
CA GLY A 224 25.34 -13.78 14.61
C GLY A 224 25.37 -12.71 15.70
N VAL A 225 24.21 -12.27 16.21
CA VAL A 225 24.16 -11.30 17.31
C VAL A 225 24.75 -11.93 18.56
N LYS A 226 25.77 -11.29 19.15
CA LYS A 226 26.46 -11.84 20.33
C LYS A 226 25.55 -11.78 21.56
N ASN A 227 25.51 -12.87 22.34
CA ASN A 227 24.77 -12.87 23.61
C ASN A 227 25.25 -11.78 24.57
N SER A 228 26.57 -11.53 24.64
CA SER A 228 27.13 -10.47 25.50
C SER A 228 26.52 -9.09 25.20
N LEU A 229 26.32 -8.77 23.91
CA LEU A 229 25.68 -7.52 23.48
C LEU A 229 24.23 -7.45 23.95
N LEU A 230 23.48 -8.56 23.86
CA LEU A 230 22.08 -8.59 24.30
C LEU A 230 21.93 -8.48 25.83
N GLN A 231 22.89 -9.04 26.59
CA GLN A 231 22.90 -8.91 28.06
C GLN A 231 23.26 -7.49 28.51
N GLU A 232 24.16 -6.82 27.80
CA GLU A 232 24.60 -5.46 28.12
C GLU A 232 23.57 -4.40 27.70
N PHE A 233 23.03 -4.51 26.49
CA PHE A 233 22.22 -3.45 25.89
C PHE A 233 20.72 -3.78 25.78
N SER A 234 20.29 -5.01 26.05
CA SER A 234 18.94 -5.53 25.73
C SER A 234 18.73 -5.82 24.24
N VAL A 235 17.73 -6.65 23.95
CA VAL A 235 17.20 -6.89 22.61
C VAL A 235 16.46 -5.67 22.04
N TYR A 236 16.08 -4.73 22.89
CA TYR A 236 15.38 -3.49 22.54
C TYR A 236 16.36 -2.30 22.61
N SER A 237 17.35 -2.31 21.71
CA SER A 237 18.45 -1.34 21.71
C SER A 237 18.97 -1.06 20.32
N GLU A 238 19.70 0.05 20.19
CA GLU A 238 20.40 0.40 18.96
C GLU A 238 21.46 -0.63 18.59
N GLU A 239 22.21 -1.13 19.57
CA GLU A 239 23.28 -2.11 19.39
C GLU A 239 22.72 -3.40 18.81
N CYS A 240 21.56 -3.84 19.30
CA CYS A 240 20.87 -5.02 18.80
C CYS A 240 20.49 -4.85 17.31
N VAL A 241 19.83 -3.75 16.94
CA VAL A 241 19.42 -3.54 15.54
C VAL A 241 20.61 -3.30 14.60
N LYS A 242 21.69 -2.64 15.07
CA LYS A 242 22.96 -2.52 14.32
C LYS A 242 23.58 -3.89 14.06
N ALA A 243 23.60 -4.78 15.06
CA ALA A 243 24.09 -6.14 14.91
C ALA A 243 23.21 -6.98 13.98
N MET A 244 21.88 -6.88 14.10
CA MET A 244 20.92 -7.53 13.21
C MET A 244 21.10 -7.09 11.76
N ALA A 245 21.24 -5.79 11.48
CA ALA A 245 21.42 -5.26 10.13
C ALA A 245 22.72 -5.79 9.49
N ARG A 246 23.83 -5.80 10.24
CA ARG A 246 25.10 -6.39 9.77
C ARG A 246 24.96 -7.89 9.48
N GLY A 247 24.30 -8.63 10.38
CA GLY A 247 23.99 -10.04 10.18
C GLY A 247 23.18 -10.28 8.91
N ALA A 248 22.20 -9.42 8.63
CA ALA A 248 21.35 -9.53 7.44
C ALA A 248 22.14 -9.28 6.16
N ILE A 249 22.99 -8.24 6.12
CA ILE A 249 23.91 -7.99 5.00
C ILE A 249 24.79 -9.21 4.73
N ASN A 250 25.39 -9.78 5.78
CA ASN A 250 26.25 -10.95 5.63
C ASN A 250 25.49 -12.18 5.14
N LEU A 251 24.24 -12.37 5.60
CA LEU A 251 23.41 -13.51 5.23
C LEU A 251 22.92 -13.44 3.78
N PHE A 252 22.46 -12.27 3.34
CA PHE A 252 21.83 -12.09 2.03
C PHE A 252 22.77 -11.54 0.95
N GLY A 253 23.96 -11.07 1.34
CA GLY A 253 24.89 -10.40 0.43
C GLY A 253 24.31 -9.12 -0.15
N ALA A 254 23.55 -8.37 0.66
CA ALA A 254 22.81 -7.21 0.18
C ALA A 254 23.54 -5.87 0.38
N ASP A 255 23.25 -4.89 -0.48
CA ASP A 255 23.84 -3.54 -0.37
C ASP A 255 23.24 -2.76 0.81
N ILE A 256 21.97 -3.05 1.11
CA ILE A 256 21.19 -2.37 2.14
C ILE A 256 20.52 -3.40 3.05
N ALA A 257 20.50 -3.12 4.36
CA ALA A 257 19.69 -3.84 5.33
C ALA A 257 18.83 -2.89 6.17
N ILE A 258 17.56 -3.27 6.35
CA ILE A 258 16.69 -2.71 7.39
C ILE A 258 16.59 -3.71 8.54
N ALA A 259 16.82 -3.27 9.77
CA ALA A 259 16.60 -4.08 10.95
C ALA A 259 15.65 -3.42 11.94
N THR A 260 14.70 -4.18 12.48
CA THR A 260 13.70 -3.68 13.44
C THR A 260 13.65 -4.55 14.70
N SER A 261 13.72 -3.91 15.87
CA SER A 261 13.52 -4.58 17.16
C SER A 261 12.87 -3.63 18.16
N GLY A 262 11.90 -4.13 18.92
CA GLY A 262 11.12 -3.29 19.82
C GLY A 262 9.94 -4.00 20.45
N LEU A 263 9.13 -3.20 21.13
CA LEU A 263 7.99 -3.63 21.93
C LEU A 263 6.69 -3.26 21.23
N ALA A 264 6.12 -4.19 20.46
CA ALA A 264 4.82 -3.97 19.84
C ALA A 264 3.66 -3.95 20.87
N THR A 265 3.87 -4.54 22.05
CA THR A 265 2.96 -4.56 23.19
C THR A 265 3.76 -4.42 24.48
N GLU A 266 3.09 -4.39 25.63
CA GLU A 266 3.76 -4.51 26.92
C GLU A 266 4.58 -5.79 27.02
N ASP A 267 5.75 -5.69 27.66
CA ASP A 267 6.64 -6.81 27.96
C ASP A 267 7.18 -6.65 29.39
N THR A 268 6.81 -7.59 30.25
CA THR A 268 7.24 -7.68 31.65
C THR A 268 8.34 -8.72 31.86
N SER A 269 8.85 -9.32 30.78
CA SER A 269 9.93 -10.30 30.85
C SER A 269 11.25 -9.66 31.29
N LYS A 270 12.17 -10.52 31.75
CA LYS A 270 13.54 -10.11 32.13
C LYS A 270 14.33 -9.48 30.97
N ASN A 271 13.90 -9.70 29.72
CA ASN A 271 14.57 -9.15 28.54
C ASN A 271 14.31 -7.64 28.39
N ASN A 272 13.21 -7.12 28.96
CA ASN A 272 12.93 -5.69 29.07
C ASN A 272 13.47 -5.09 30.38
N PHE A 273 14.72 -5.39 30.74
CA PHE A 273 15.33 -4.87 31.97
C PHE A 273 15.54 -3.35 31.96
N LEU A 274 15.51 -2.72 30.78
CA LEU A 274 15.51 -1.26 30.60
C LEU A 274 14.15 -0.61 30.90
N LYS A 275 13.10 -1.41 31.13
CA LYS A 275 11.72 -0.95 31.42
C LYS A 275 11.18 0.01 30.34
N LEU A 276 11.48 -0.29 29.08
CA LEU A 276 10.97 0.49 27.97
C LEU A 276 9.44 0.32 27.85
N PRO A 277 8.70 1.40 27.53
CA PRO A 277 7.25 1.33 27.36
C PRO A 277 6.87 0.60 26.07
N ALA A 278 5.64 0.10 26.04
CA ALA A 278 5.04 -0.43 24.82
C ALA A 278 5.02 0.64 23.70
N GLY A 279 5.25 0.18 22.47
CA GLY A 279 5.36 1.00 21.27
C GLY A 279 6.77 1.42 20.89
N VAL A 280 7.76 1.31 21.78
CA VAL A 280 9.14 1.69 21.47
C VAL A 280 9.75 0.69 20.49
N VAL A 281 10.16 1.19 19.33
CA VAL A 281 10.85 0.41 18.30
C VAL A 281 12.12 1.12 17.87
N PHE A 282 13.19 0.34 17.79
CA PHE A 282 14.45 0.71 17.19
C PHE A 282 14.46 0.26 15.73
N ILE A 283 14.86 1.16 14.85
CA ILE A 283 15.00 0.93 13.41
C ILE A 283 16.44 1.25 13.04
N CYS A 284 17.09 0.34 12.32
CA CYS A 284 18.41 0.55 11.75
C CYS A 284 18.35 0.41 10.23
N ILE A 285 18.87 1.41 9.51
CA ILE A 285 19.15 1.34 8.08
C ILE A 285 20.67 1.30 7.92
N LEU A 286 21.16 0.22 7.31
CA LEU A 286 22.58 0.05 7.01
C LEU A 286 22.76 -0.03 5.50
N ILE A 287 23.47 0.94 4.94
CA ILE A 287 23.95 0.93 3.55
C ILE A 287 25.44 0.55 3.61
N GLN A 288 25.86 -0.44 2.83
CA GLN A 288 27.26 -0.85 2.79
C GLN A 288 28.19 0.34 2.53
N GLY A 289 29.29 0.40 3.27
CA GLY A 289 30.25 1.51 3.20
C GLY A 289 29.89 2.74 4.05
N ASN A 290 28.66 2.82 4.57
CA ASN A 290 28.21 3.94 5.41
C ASN A 290 28.10 3.56 6.90
N MET A 291 28.09 4.57 7.75
CA MET A 291 27.72 4.38 9.16
C MET A 291 26.23 4.00 9.27
N PRO A 292 25.84 3.07 10.15
CA PRO A 292 24.44 2.71 10.35
C PRO A 292 23.63 3.93 10.82
N TYR A 293 22.49 4.19 10.17
CA TYR A 293 21.51 5.17 10.63
C TYR A 293 20.52 4.48 11.55
N VAL A 294 20.35 4.98 12.78
CA VAL A 294 19.48 4.38 13.78
C VAL A 294 18.60 5.42 14.43
N ILE A 295 17.33 5.06 14.61
CA ILE A 295 16.36 5.85 15.37
C ILE A 295 15.63 4.96 16.37
N SER A 296 15.07 5.59 17.40
CA SER A 296 14.15 4.97 18.35
C SER A 296 12.95 5.87 18.54
N GLN A 297 11.75 5.33 18.40
CA GLN A 297 10.50 6.09 18.54
C GLN A 297 9.40 5.21 19.11
N ASN A 298 8.44 5.84 19.79
CA ASN A 298 7.22 5.18 20.25
C ASN A 298 6.12 5.29 19.17
N TYR A 299 5.69 4.15 18.64
CA TYR A 299 4.71 4.03 17.57
C TYR A 299 3.30 3.64 18.04
N LEU A 300 3.06 3.55 19.36
CA LEU A 300 1.77 3.13 19.91
C LEU A 300 0.69 4.21 19.77
N HIS A 301 1.09 5.46 19.94
CA HIS A 301 0.19 6.62 19.88
C HIS A 301 0.39 7.45 18.61
N THR A 302 1.21 6.96 17.68
CA THR A 302 1.33 7.57 16.36
C THR A 302 0.01 7.39 15.66
N GLN A 303 -0.72 8.49 15.46
CA GLN A 303 -1.89 8.52 14.61
C GLN A 303 -1.40 8.41 13.17
N ASN A 304 -1.18 7.16 12.74
CA ASN A 304 -0.90 6.86 11.35
C ASN A 304 -2.09 6.15 10.69
N SER A 305 -2.92 6.92 10.02
CA SER A 305 -4.10 6.53 9.25
C SER A 305 -3.79 5.43 8.23
N LEU A 306 -2.64 5.50 7.54
CA LEU A 306 -2.20 4.43 6.64
C LEU A 306 -1.92 3.13 7.40
N ALA A 307 -1.10 3.18 8.46
CA ALA A 307 -0.78 2.02 9.28
C ALA A 307 -2.03 1.45 9.94
N LEU A 308 -2.94 2.31 10.39
CA LEU A 308 -4.22 1.96 10.97
C LEU A 308 -5.11 1.26 9.94
N ASN A 309 -5.21 1.78 8.72
CA ASN A 309 -6.01 1.17 7.65
C ASN A 309 -5.43 -0.19 7.20
N LEU A 310 -4.11 -0.28 7.02
CA LEU A 310 -3.47 -1.56 6.72
C LEU A 310 -3.63 -2.57 7.88
N ALA A 311 -3.49 -2.10 9.12
CA ALA A 311 -3.72 -2.91 10.30
C ALA A 311 -5.17 -3.42 10.39
N LYS A 312 -6.15 -2.55 10.11
CA LYS A 312 -7.57 -2.92 10.04
C LYS A 312 -7.80 -4.00 8.99
N ASN A 313 -7.32 -3.76 7.77
CA ASN A 313 -7.49 -4.69 6.66
C ASN A 313 -6.84 -6.05 6.94
N ALA A 314 -5.62 -6.06 7.50
CA ALA A 314 -4.92 -7.29 7.86
C ALA A 314 -5.67 -8.09 8.94
N GLU A 315 -6.18 -7.42 9.98
CA GLU A 315 -6.94 -8.09 11.03
C GLU A 315 -8.31 -8.58 10.53
N GLN A 316 -9.01 -7.80 9.71
CA GLN A 316 -10.29 -8.19 9.09
C GLN A 316 -10.16 -9.43 8.19
N GLN A 317 -9.09 -9.53 7.40
CA GLN A 317 -8.85 -10.71 6.56
C GLN A 317 -8.53 -11.96 7.37
N SER A 318 -7.94 -11.81 8.57
CA SER A 318 -7.58 -12.93 9.44
C SER A 318 -8.73 -13.44 10.32
N ARG A 319 -9.73 -12.60 10.61
CA ARG A 319 -10.83 -12.90 11.55
C ARG A 319 -12.16 -12.95 10.80
N LEU A 320 -12.59 -14.17 10.46
CA LEU A 320 -13.80 -14.44 9.69
C LEU A 320 -15.12 -13.85 10.26
N HIS A 321 -15.20 -13.43 11.54
CA HIS A 321 -16.50 -13.08 12.15
C HIS A 321 -16.51 -11.99 13.25
N THR A 322 -15.46 -11.22 13.48
CA THR A 322 -15.49 -10.12 14.46
C THR A 322 -14.93 -8.82 13.87
N ILE A 323 -15.83 -7.90 13.53
CA ILE A 323 -15.50 -6.53 13.15
C ILE A 323 -15.21 -5.77 14.45
N HIS A 324 -13.94 -5.61 14.80
CA HIS A 324 -13.53 -4.53 15.69
C HIS A 324 -13.16 -3.33 14.84
N ASP A 325 -13.69 -2.15 15.15
CA ASP A 325 -13.41 -0.92 14.41
C ASP A 325 -11.97 -0.41 14.60
N THR A 326 -11.25 -0.93 15.59
CA THR A 326 -9.88 -0.55 15.93
C THR A 326 -8.94 -1.77 15.89
N PRO A 327 -7.81 -1.70 15.15
CA PRO A 327 -6.78 -2.73 15.17
C PRO A 327 -6.13 -2.84 16.54
N SER A 328 -5.51 -3.99 16.80
CA SER A 328 -4.69 -4.14 18.00
C SER A 328 -3.49 -3.19 17.99
N SER A 329 -3.10 -2.73 19.19
CA SER A 329 -1.89 -1.94 19.42
C SER A 329 -0.64 -2.55 18.78
N ARG A 330 -0.55 -3.89 18.79
CA ARG A 330 0.52 -4.65 18.13
C ARG A 330 0.58 -4.33 16.65
N THR A 331 -0.52 -4.55 15.95
CA THR A 331 -0.58 -4.38 14.49
C THR A 331 -0.31 -2.92 14.11
N ILE A 332 -0.82 -1.96 14.88
CA ILE A 332 -0.53 -0.52 14.68
C ILE A 332 0.98 -0.26 14.74
N VAL A 333 1.66 -0.67 15.82
CA VAL A 333 3.10 -0.48 15.99
C VAL A 333 3.89 -1.15 14.86
N GLN A 334 3.48 -2.35 14.45
CA GLN A 334 4.16 -3.10 13.40
C GLN A 334 4.10 -2.40 12.04
N TYR A 335 2.92 -1.94 11.62
CA TYR A 335 2.76 -1.22 10.36
C TYR A 335 3.46 0.14 10.41
N ASN A 336 3.32 0.88 11.51
CA ASN A 336 4.00 2.16 11.71
C ASN A 336 5.51 2.06 11.55
N ALA A 337 6.14 1.15 12.30
CA ALA A 337 7.58 0.95 12.22
C ALA A 337 8.01 0.49 10.82
N SER A 338 7.19 -0.32 10.14
CA SER A 338 7.50 -0.78 8.78
C SER A 338 7.46 0.36 7.77
N ILE A 339 6.41 1.19 7.77
CA ILE A 339 6.27 2.34 6.88
C ILE A 339 7.41 3.34 7.12
N GLU A 340 7.67 3.65 8.39
CA GLU A 340 8.72 4.62 8.74
C GLU A 340 10.10 4.12 8.34
N SER A 341 10.39 2.83 8.48
CA SER A 341 11.66 2.24 8.01
C SER A 341 11.88 2.47 6.51
N LEU A 342 10.82 2.32 5.69
CA LEU A 342 10.90 2.51 4.25
C LEU A 342 11.04 3.98 3.87
N ARG A 343 10.36 4.89 4.58
CA ARG A 343 10.49 6.34 4.36
C ARG A 343 11.88 6.85 4.73
N ILE A 344 12.45 6.38 5.84
CA ILE A 344 13.82 6.72 6.24
C ILE A 344 14.81 6.24 5.18
N LEU A 345 14.70 4.99 4.73
CA LEU A 345 15.56 4.49 3.67
C LEU A 345 15.47 5.37 2.43
N LEU A 346 14.26 5.73 2.02
CA LEU A 346 14.07 6.55 0.83
C LEU A 346 14.68 7.95 0.96
N GLY A 347 14.66 8.53 2.16
CA GLY A 347 15.35 9.80 2.44
C GLY A 347 16.89 9.69 2.50
N LEU A 348 17.44 8.48 2.69
CA LEU A 348 18.88 8.22 2.70
C LEU A 348 19.45 7.86 1.31
N LEU A 349 18.59 7.45 0.37
CA LEU A 349 18.96 7.17 -1.03
C LEU A 349 19.11 8.46 -1.84
#